data_AF-A0A9W7FUC2-F1
#
_entry.id   AF-A0A9W7FUC2-F1
#
_cell.length_a   1.000
_cell.length_b   1.000
_cell.length_c   1.000
_cell.angle_alpha   90.00
_cell.angle_beta   90.00
_cell.angle_gamma   90.00
#
_symmetry.space_group_name_H-M   'P 1'
#
loop_
_entity.id
_entity.type
_entity.pdbx_description
1 polymer ?
#
loop_
_entity_poly.entity_id
_entity_poly.type
_entity_poly.pdbx_seq_one_letter_code
_entity_poly.pdbx_strand_id
1 'polypeptide(L)'
;MDTLNLIYYATLERLNSALKAPEVGSSQLSVGLGGDIPIFPPIALLSLTVLGFILKLVMPTVRVLPKRLDTFSFRSSAFVVGLGVFVGCVKLTEEAFRANATEVNFAAVSSLCTQGILGIVRNPIYSSAMFLLVPGLIIASNSLYMLFTQMVMASYMVFHVVPTEEAFLIKLFPTDYANYLISTPKFLPQLGPVSGTHFVLGIAAIHFLEFLWKFPVFVKRKEGLAYHFLMTLVWGLFHWTKLD
;
A
#
# COMPACT_ATOMS: atom_id res chain seq x y z
N MET A 1 19.96 -18.81 -16.73
CA MET A 1 19.42 -17.45 -16.88
C MET A 1 19.59 -16.77 -15.53
N ASP A 2 20.54 -15.83 -15.42
CA ASP A 2 20.84 -15.19 -14.12
C ASP A 2 19.67 -14.37 -13.60
N THR A 3 19.54 -14.31 -12.27
CA THR A 3 18.47 -13.60 -11.55
C THR A 3 18.32 -12.15 -12.00
N LEU A 4 19.42 -11.49 -12.38
CA LEU A 4 19.42 -10.14 -12.94
C LEU A 4 18.70 -10.05 -14.30
N ASN A 5 18.91 -11.04 -15.17
CA ASN A 5 18.19 -11.13 -16.44
C ASN A 5 16.70 -11.44 -16.22
N LEU A 6 16.38 -12.28 -15.24
CA LEU A 6 14.98 -12.57 -14.88
C LEU A 6 14.26 -11.30 -14.39
N ILE A 7 14.90 -10.51 -13.54
CA ILE A 7 14.37 -9.22 -13.07
C ILE A 7 14.26 -8.23 -14.23
N TYR A 8 15.26 -8.14 -15.11
CA TYR A 8 15.24 -7.28 -16.29
C TYR A 8 14.05 -7.61 -17.22
N TYR A 9 13.88 -8.88 -17.59
CA TYR A 9 12.79 -9.31 -18.46
C TYR A 9 11.41 -9.18 -17.78
N ALA A 10 11.28 -9.51 -16.49
CA ALA A 10 10.03 -9.31 -15.77
C ALA A 10 9.67 -7.82 -15.65
N THR A 11 10.67 -6.94 -15.52
CA THR A 11 10.48 -5.48 -15.48
C THR A 11 10.12 -4.94 -16.86
N LEU A 12 10.77 -5.43 -17.92
CA LEU A 12 10.47 -5.10 -19.32
C LEU A 12 9.10 -5.58 -19.77
N GLU A 13 8.70 -6.79 -19.36
CA GLU A 13 7.39 -7.34 -19.67
C GLU A 13 6.30 -6.61 -18.89
N ARG A 14 6.55 -6.20 -17.64
CA ARG A 14 5.68 -5.28 -16.90
C ARG A 14 5.59 -3.89 -17.54
N LEU A 15 6.70 -3.34 -18.01
CA LEU A 15 6.71 -2.10 -18.78
C LEU A 15 5.89 -2.27 -20.06
N ASN A 16 6.15 -3.31 -20.86
CA ASN A 16 5.46 -3.60 -22.11
C ASN A 16 3.97 -3.93 -21.95
N SER A 17 3.57 -4.54 -20.82
CA SER A 17 2.17 -4.78 -20.51
C SER A 17 1.46 -3.53 -19.97
N ALA A 18 2.16 -2.68 -19.21
CA ALA A 18 1.71 -1.32 -18.87
C ALA A 18 1.71 -0.37 -20.09
N LEU A 19 2.42 -0.74 -21.17
CA LEU A 19 2.40 -0.06 -22.46
C LEU A 19 1.14 -0.37 -23.29
N LYS A 20 0.24 -1.29 -22.88
CA LYS A 20 -1.12 -1.37 -23.47
C LYS A 20 -1.76 0.00 -23.32
N ALA A 21 -1.85 0.69 -24.45
CA ALA A 21 -1.83 2.14 -24.48
C ALA A 21 -3.23 2.74 -24.20
N PRO A 22 -3.30 3.80 -23.39
CA PRO A 22 -4.31 4.85 -23.59
C PRO A 22 -4.19 5.39 -25.03
N GLU A 23 -5.28 5.86 -25.63
CA GLU A 23 -5.27 6.39 -27.00
C GLU A 23 -4.13 7.41 -27.21
N VAL A 24 -3.39 7.26 -28.32
CA VAL A 24 -2.27 8.14 -28.69
C VAL A 24 -2.78 9.59 -28.75
N GLY A 25 -2.34 10.41 -27.79
CA GLY A 25 -2.76 11.82 -27.65
C GLY A 25 -3.60 12.13 -26.40
N SER A 26 -4.01 11.14 -25.60
CA SER A 26 -4.76 11.39 -24.36
C SER A 26 -3.84 11.93 -23.25
N SER A 27 -4.14 13.12 -22.73
CA SER A 27 -3.52 13.65 -21.51
C SER A 27 -4.15 13.09 -20.23
N GLN A 28 -5.00 12.07 -20.33
CA GLN A 28 -5.79 11.55 -19.21
C GLN A 28 -5.88 10.02 -19.26
N LEU A 29 -5.87 9.38 -18.09
CA LEU A 29 -6.15 7.94 -17.95
C LEU A 29 -7.65 7.67 -17.95
N SER A 30 -8.07 6.58 -18.58
CA SER A 30 -9.45 6.12 -18.54
C SER A 30 -9.71 5.29 -17.27
N VAL A 31 -10.76 5.64 -16.52
CA VAL A 31 -11.17 4.95 -15.29
C VAL A 31 -12.56 4.33 -15.49
N GLY A 32 -12.68 3.04 -15.19
CA GLY A 32 -13.93 2.29 -15.33
C GLY A 32 -13.72 0.95 -16.03
N LEU A 33 -14.75 0.10 -16.04
CA LEU A 33 -14.66 -1.23 -16.65
C LEU A 33 -14.23 -1.13 -18.12
N GLY A 34 -13.09 -1.75 -18.44
CA GLY A 34 -12.49 -1.71 -19.79
C GLY A 34 -11.51 -0.56 -20.04
N GLY A 35 -11.33 0.35 -19.07
CA GLY A 35 -10.31 1.40 -19.11
C GLY A 35 -8.96 0.97 -18.53
N ASP A 36 -8.00 1.90 -18.53
CA ASP A 36 -6.64 1.72 -18.02
C ASP A 36 -6.63 1.34 -16.53
N ILE A 37 -7.57 1.91 -15.77
CA ILE A 37 -7.81 1.58 -14.37
C ILE A 37 -9.25 1.07 -14.25
N PRO A 38 -9.45 -0.25 -14.12
CA PRO A 38 -10.76 -0.88 -14.21
C PRO A 38 -11.68 -0.50 -13.05
N ILE A 39 -11.12 -0.27 -11.87
CA ILE A 39 -11.86 0.09 -10.66
C ILE A 39 -11.21 1.32 -10.02
N PHE A 40 -11.98 2.40 -9.87
CA PHE A 40 -11.51 3.61 -9.20
C PHE A 40 -11.04 3.29 -7.77
N PRO A 41 -9.80 3.66 -7.35
CA PRO A 41 -9.24 3.19 -6.08
C PRO A 41 -10.07 3.49 -4.82
N PRO A 42 -10.71 4.67 -4.67
CA PRO A 42 -11.62 4.91 -3.55
C PRO A 42 -12.82 3.95 -3.52
N ILE A 43 -13.38 3.61 -4.68
CA ILE A 43 -14.49 2.64 -4.77
C ILE A 43 -13.99 1.23 -4.44
N ALA A 44 -12.82 0.83 -4.93
CA ALA A 44 -12.22 -0.46 -4.58
C ALA A 44 -11.97 -0.58 -3.06
N LEU A 45 -11.41 0.46 -2.44
CA LEU A 45 -11.15 0.53 -1.00
C LEU A 45 -12.45 0.38 -0.20
N LEU A 46 -13.48 1.15 -0.55
CA LEU A 46 -14.79 1.09 0.13
C LEU A 46 -15.44 -0.29 -0.06
N SER A 47 -15.42 -0.83 -1.28
CA SER A 47 -16.02 -2.13 -1.60
C SER A 47 -15.36 -3.27 -0.80
N LEU A 48 -14.03 -3.28 -0.74
CA LEU A 48 -13.27 -4.27 0.03
C LEU A 48 -13.44 -4.07 1.55
N THR A 49 -13.62 -2.84 2.00
CA THR A 49 -13.97 -2.55 3.41
C THR A 49 -15.35 -3.11 3.76
N VAL A 50 -16.36 -2.86 2.93
CA VAL A 50 -17.71 -3.40 3.10
C VAL A 50 -17.68 -4.92 3.09
N LEU A 51 -16.98 -5.52 2.13
CA LEU A 51 -16.80 -6.98 2.07
C LEU A 51 -16.13 -7.52 3.33
N GLY A 52 -15.08 -6.85 3.85
CA GLY A 52 -14.41 -7.23 5.09
C GLY A 52 -15.37 -7.23 6.29
N PHE A 53 -16.27 -6.26 6.38
CA PHE A 53 -17.31 -6.22 7.41
C PHE A 53 -18.37 -7.32 7.22
N ILE A 54 -18.84 -7.56 5.98
CA ILE A 54 -19.79 -8.64 5.69
C ILE A 54 -19.19 -9.99 6.09
N LEU A 55 -17.95 -10.27 5.68
CA LEU A 55 -17.24 -11.50 6.04
C LEU A 55 -17.10 -11.61 7.56
N LYS A 56 -16.78 -10.53 8.26
CA LYS A 56 -16.73 -10.51 9.73
C LYS A 56 -18.08 -10.86 10.38
N LEU A 57 -19.19 -10.44 9.80
CA LEU A 57 -20.54 -10.71 10.32
C LEU A 57 -21.00 -12.15 10.07
N VAL A 58 -20.65 -12.72 8.91
CA VAL A 58 -21.11 -14.04 8.47
C VAL A 58 -20.18 -15.17 8.90
N MET A 59 -18.88 -14.90 9.02
CA MET A 59 -17.86 -15.90 9.32
C MET A 59 -17.47 -15.91 10.81
N PRO A 60 -16.87 -17.02 11.32
CA PRO A 60 -16.38 -17.07 12.69
C PRO A 60 -15.40 -15.94 13.00
N THR A 61 -15.53 -15.32 14.17
CA THR A 61 -14.67 -14.19 14.54
C THR A 61 -13.21 -14.63 14.69
N VAL A 62 -12.34 -14.11 13.84
CA VAL A 62 -10.88 -14.25 13.96
C VAL A 62 -10.26 -12.87 14.20
N ARG A 63 -9.71 -12.67 15.41
CA ARG A 63 -9.12 -11.41 15.86
C ARG A 63 -7.66 -11.29 15.45
N VAL A 64 -7.23 -10.05 15.20
CA VAL A 64 -5.85 -9.70 14.84
C VAL A 64 -5.09 -9.16 16.05
N LEU A 65 -5.78 -8.46 16.94
CA LEU A 65 -5.21 -7.86 18.14
C LEU A 65 -5.29 -8.82 19.33
N PRO A 66 -4.24 -8.88 20.17
CA PRO A 66 -4.32 -9.57 21.43
C PRO A 66 -5.19 -8.80 22.42
N LYS A 67 -5.73 -9.53 23.40
CA LYS A 67 -6.69 -9.02 24.39
C LYS A 67 -6.24 -7.74 25.11
N ARG A 68 -4.92 -7.57 25.33
CA ARG A 68 -4.36 -6.38 26.01
C ARG A 68 -4.50 -5.09 25.20
N LEU A 69 -4.48 -5.17 23.86
CA LEU A 69 -4.62 -4.02 22.96
C LEU A 69 -6.03 -3.87 22.39
N ASP A 70 -6.90 -4.88 22.52
CA ASP A 70 -8.30 -4.86 22.06
C ASP A 70 -9.20 -4.00 22.97
N THR A 71 -8.77 -2.76 23.21
CA THR A 71 -9.59 -1.73 23.86
C THR A 71 -10.23 -0.86 22.80
N PHE A 72 -11.45 -0.38 23.07
CA PHE A 72 -12.12 0.54 22.16
C PHE A 72 -11.27 1.78 21.87
N SER A 73 -10.68 2.38 22.92
CA SER A 73 -9.87 3.59 22.81
C SER A 73 -8.65 3.42 21.91
N PHE A 74 -7.93 2.29 22.03
CA PHE A 74 -6.79 1.99 21.16
C PHE A 74 -7.22 1.79 19.70
N ARG A 75 -8.33 1.08 19.50
CA ARG A 75 -8.88 0.79 18.17
C ARG A 75 -9.36 2.05 17.47
N SER A 76 -10.10 2.90 18.17
CA SER A 76 -10.59 4.17 17.62
C SER A 76 -9.45 5.15 17.39
N SER A 77 -8.46 5.24 18.30
CA SER A 77 -7.32 6.15 18.13
C SER A 77 -6.45 5.78 16.94
N ALA A 78 -6.15 4.49 16.74
CA ALA A 78 -5.39 4.02 15.58
C ALA A 78 -6.07 4.41 14.25
N PHE A 79 -7.40 4.25 14.17
CA PHE A 79 -8.15 4.65 12.98
C PHE A 79 -8.19 6.16 12.77
N VAL A 80 -8.45 6.94 13.84
CA VAL A 80 -8.48 8.41 13.75
C VAL A 80 -7.12 8.96 13.31
N VAL A 81 -6.02 8.44 13.86
CA VAL A 81 -4.67 8.83 13.44
C VAL A 81 -4.43 8.46 11.97
N GLY A 82 -4.74 7.22 11.58
CA GLY A 82 -4.56 6.77 10.20
C GLY A 82 -5.37 7.60 9.18
N LEU A 83 -6.63 7.87 9.51
CA LEU A 83 -7.52 8.71 8.70
C LEU A 83 -7.05 10.16 8.65
N GLY A 84 -6.65 10.73 9.79
CA GLY A 84 -6.15 12.11 9.88
C GLY A 84 -4.92 12.32 9.00
N VAL A 85 -3.95 11.41 9.04
CA VAL A 85 -2.76 11.49 8.18
C VAL A 85 -3.12 11.30 6.71
N PHE A 86 -3.99 10.34 6.37
CA PHE A 86 -4.45 10.15 5.00
C PHE A 86 -5.12 11.41 4.43
N VAL A 87 -6.06 11.99 5.17
CA VAL A 87 -6.73 13.25 4.77
C VAL A 87 -5.71 14.39 4.64
N GLY A 88 -4.73 14.47 5.55
CA GLY A 88 -3.63 15.43 5.45
C GLY A 88 -2.82 15.25 4.16
N CYS A 89 -2.44 14.03 3.80
CA CYS A 89 -1.72 13.73 2.56
C CYS A 89 -2.55 14.06 1.31
N VAL A 90 -3.86 13.78 1.31
CA VAL A 90 -4.76 14.20 0.21
C VAL A 90 -4.74 15.71 0.05
N LYS A 91 -4.95 16.47 1.13
CA LYS A 91 -4.94 17.94 1.09
C LYS A 91 -3.62 18.52 0.60
N LEU A 92 -2.50 18.04 1.14
CA LEU A 92 -1.16 18.49 0.71
C LEU A 92 -0.88 18.15 -0.76
N THR A 93 -1.40 17.03 -1.26
CA THR A 93 -1.25 16.65 -2.66
C THR A 93 -2.12 17.52 -3.56
N GLU A 94 -3.36 17.80 -3.17
CA GLU A 94 -4.25 18.75 -3.88
C GLU A 94 -3.64 20.16 -3.93
N GLU A 95 -3.09 20.65 -2.83
CA GLU A 95 -2.41 21.95 -2.77
C GLU A 95 -1.20 21.99 -3.73
N ALA A 96 -0.39 20.93 -3.74
CA ALA A 96 0.75 20.82 -4.65
C ALA A 96 0.31 20.84 -6.13
N PHE A 97 -0.77 20.14 -6.47
CA PHE A 97 -1.29 20.12 -7.84
C PHE A 97 -1.93 21.45 -8.25
N ARG A 98 -2.72 22.08 -7.38
CA ARG A 98 -3.27 23.43 -7.63
C ARG A 98 -2.18 24.45 -7.91
N ALA A 99 -1.08 24.41 -7.14
CA ALA A 99 0.07 25.28 -7.35
C ALA A 99 0.78 25.05 -8.70
N ASN A 100 0.57 23.89 -9.33
CA ASN A 100 1.15 23.51 -10.63
C ASN A 100 0.12 23.50 -11.77
N ALA A 101 -1.07 24.10 -11.56
CA ALA A 101 -2.17 24.17 -12.53
C ALA A 101 -2.57 22.80 -13.13
N THR A 102 -2.51 21.75 -12.31
CA THR A 102 -2.94 20.39 -12.65
C THR A 102 -3.96 19.90 -11.61
N GLU A 103 -4.77 18.89 -11.96
CA GLU A 103 -5.88 18.40 -11.13
C GLU A 103 -5.63 16.99 -10.57
N VAL A 104 -6.27 16.69 -9.42
CA VAL A 104 -6.35 15.33 -8.85
C VAL A 104 -7.35 14.45 -9.60
N ASN A 105 -7.44 13.16 -9.23
CA ASN A 105 -8.51 12.22 -9.64
C ASN A 105 -8.48 11.81 -11.12
N PHE A 106 -7.30 11.47 -11.65
CA PHE A 106 -7.16 11.02 -13.04
C PHE A 106 -7.71 12.02 -14.06
N ALA A 107 -7.66 13.32 -13.74
CA ALA A 107 -7.95 14.40 -14.67
C ALA A 107 -6.82 14.56 -15.70
N ALA A 108 -7.06 15.40 -16.71
CA ALA A 108 -6.05 15.70 -17.72
C ALA A 108 -4.78 16.31 -17.08
N VAL A 109 -3.64 15.68 -17.34
CA VAL A 109 -2.34 16.08 -16.81
C VAL A 109 -1.73 17.15 -17.71
N SER A 110 -1.58 18.36 -17.15
CA SER A 110 -1.01 19.53 -17.83
C SER A 110 0.47 19.73 -17.53
N SER A 111 0.94 19.30 -16.36
CA SER A 111 2.31 19.48 -15.87
C SER A 111 2.71 18.37 -14.91
N LEU A 112 4.03 18.15 -14.76
CA LEU A 112 4.58 17.22 -13.78
C LEU A 112 4.87 17.93 -12.44
N CYS A 113 4.17 17.53 -11.38
CA CYS A 113 4.40 18.05 -10.03
C CYS A 113 5.37 17.17 -9.23
N THR A 114 6.49 17.75 -8.80
CA THR A 114 7.56 17.05 -8.05
C THR A 114 7.94 17.73 -6.72
N GLN A 115 7.17 18.75 -6.31
CA GLN A 115 7.47 19.58 -5.13
C GLN A 115 6.53 19.26 -3.95
N GLY A 116 6.90 19.73 -2.75
CA GLY A 116 6.10 19.52 -1.55
C GLY A 116 6.03 18.05 -1.14
N ILE A 117 4.83 17.55 -0.83
CA ILE A 117 4.62 16.15 -0.42
C ILE A 117 5.03 15.15 -1.52
N LEU A 118 4.91 15.54 -2.79
CA LEU A 118 5.34 14.76 -3.95
C LEU A 118 6.88 14.70 -4.06
N GLY A 119 7.60 15.70 -3.56
CA GLY A 119 9.07 15.64 -3.49
C GLY A 119 9.61 14.62 -2.48
N ILE A 120 8.80 14.23 -1.49
CA ILE A 120 9.16 13.27 -0.44
C ILE A 120 8.95 11.84 -0.92
N VAL A 121 7.78 11.55 -1.49
CA VAL A 121 7.42 10.26 -2.10
C VAL A 121 6.56 10.53 -3.32
N ARG A 122 6.69 9.70 -4.36
CA ARG A 122 5.95 9.91 -5.63
C ARG A 122 4.46 9.65 -5.52
N ASN A 123 4.04 8.81 -4.57
CA ASN A 123 2.66 8.34 -4.42
C ASN A 123 2.08 8.60 -3.01
N PRO A 124 2.06 9.84 -2.51
CA PRO A 124 1.78 10.14 -1.09
C PRO A 124 0.37 9.73 -0.62
N ILE A 125 -0.64 9.83 -1.48
CA ILE A 125 -2.01 9.36 -1.18
C ILE A 125 -2.04 7.84 -1.03
N TYR A 126 -1.44 7.10 -1.95
CA TYR A 126 -1.38 5.63 -1.87
C TYR A 126 -0.53 5.16 -0.69
N SER A 127 0.58 5.85 -0.40
CA SER A 127 1.42 5.58 0.76
C SER A 127 0.66 5.74 2.07
N SER A 128 0.03 6.88 2.29
CA SER A 128 -0.74 7.13 3.52
C SER A 128 -1.94 6.18 3.64
N ALA A 129 -2.58 5.82 2.53
CA ALA A 129 -3.62 4.81 2.53
C ALA A 129 -3.09 3.44 2.97
N MET A 130 -2.04 2.94 2.32
CA MET A 130 -1.50 1.59 2.55
C MET A 130 -0.83 1.42 3.92
N PHE A 131 -0.09 2.42 4.38
CA PHE A 131 0.73 2.31 5.59
C PHE A 131 0.08 2.88 6.85
N LEU A 132 -1.02 3.65 6.73
CA LEU A 132 -1.67 4.28 7.88
C LEU A 132 -3.18 4.06 7.93
N LEU A 133 -3.93 4.40 6.88
CA LEU A 133 -5.39 4.23 6.87
C LEU A 133 -5.80 2.75 6.93
N VAL A 134 -5.22 1.91 6.06
CA VAL A 134 -5.51 0.47 5.98
C VAL A 134 -5.16 -0.24 7.29
N PRO A 135 -3.96 -0.07 7.87
CA PRO A 135 -3.65 -0.60 9.21
C PRO A 135 -4.63 -0.08 10.27
N GLY A 136 -4.99 1.21 10.23
CA GLY A 136 -6.01 1.80 11.11
C GLY A 136 -7.36 1.09 11.01
N LEU A 137 -7.84 0.77 9.80
CA LEU A 137 -9.07 0.01 9.55
C LEU A 137 -8.98 -1.43 10.08
N ILE A 138 -7.84 -2.09 9.89
CA ILE A 138 -7.60 -3.47 10.36
C ILE A 138 -7.60 -3.50 11.90
N ILE A 139 -6.91 -2.56 12.55
CA ILE A 139 -6.88 -2.41 14.00
C ILE A 139 -8.28 -2.07 14.52
N ALA A 140 -8.95 -1.08 13.92
CA ALA A 140 -10.29 -0.67 14.36
C ALA A 140 -11.34 -1.76 14.20
N SER A 141 -11.27 -2.56 13.14
CA SER A 141 -12.16 -3.71 12.96
C SER A 141 -11.78 -4.92 13.81
N ASN A 142 -10.52 -5.01 14.22
CA ASN A 142 -9.92 -6.18 14.86
C ASN A 142 -10.31 -7.49 14.15
N SER A 143 -10.15 -7.53 12.83
CA SER A 143 -10.68 -8.60 11.98
C SER A 143 -9.68 -9.09 10.95
N LEU A 144 -9.45 -10.41 10.93
CA LEU A 144 -8.64 -11.07 9.92
C LEU A 144 -9.22 -10.89 8.49
N TYR A 145 -10.54 -10.88 8.35
CA TYR A 145 -11.19 -10.67 7.05
C TYR A 145 -10.94 -9.25 6.52
N MET A 146 -10.91 -8.26 7.41
CA MET A 146 -10.51 -6.90 7.04
C MET A 146 -9.05 -6.89 6.57
N LEU A 147 -8.14 -7.58 7.26
CA LEU A 147 -6.76 -7.68 6.79
C LEU A 147 -6.68 -8.28 5.38
N PHE A 148 -7.32 -9.43 5.13
CA PHE A 148 -7.24 -10.08 3.82
C PHE A 148 -7.81 -9.22 2.70
N THR A 149 -9.01 -8.65 2.89
CA THR A 149 -9.63 -7.79 1.88
C THR A 149 -8.79 -6.54 1.60
N GLN A 150 -8.15 -5.96 2.61
CA GLN A 150 -7.26 -4.82 2.42
C GLN A 150 -5.89 -5.19 1.85
N MET A 151 -5.41 -6.42 2.05
CA MET A 151 -4.22 -6.92 1.35
C MET A 151 -4.49 -7.06 -0.16
N VAL A 152 -5.70 -7.46 -0.56
CA VAL A 152 -6.12 -7.42 -1.97
C VAL A 152 -6.12 -5.99 -2.50
N MET A 153 -6.63 -5.02 -1.73
CA MET A 153 -6.59 -3.60 -2.11
C MET A 153 -5.16 -3.09 -2.31
N ALA A 154 -4.27 -3.36 -1.35
CA ALA A 154 -2.87 -2.96 -1.43
C ALA A 154 -2.18 -3.60 -2.65
N SER A 155 -2.50 -4.86 -2.95
CA SER A 155 -1.97 -5.57 -4.11
C SER A 155 -2.46 -4.95 -5.42
N TYR A 156 -3.74 -4.59 -5.50
CA TYR A 156 -4.31 -3.86 -6.63
C TYR A 156 -3.61 -2.51 -6.86
N MET A 157 -3.36 -1.74 -5.80
CA MET A 157 -2.62 -0.47 -5.91
C MET A 157 -1.19 -0.68 -6.42
N VAL A 158 -0.44 -1.60 -5.80
CA VAL A 158 1.00 -1.79 -6.05
C VAL A 158 1.29 -2.41 -7.41
N PHE A 159 0.47 -3.37 -7.84
CA PHE A 159 0.73 -4.15 -9.04
C PHE A 159 0.00 -3.66 -10.28
N HIS A 160 -1.03 -2.83 -10.13
CA HIS A 160 -1.82 -2.37 -11.24
C HIS A 160 -1.91 -0.84 -11.30
N VAL A 161 -2.53 -0.19 -10.32
CA VAL A 161 -2.82 1.26 -10.39
C VAL A 161 -1.54 2.09 -10.51
N VAL A 162 -0.60 1.94 -9.57
CA VAL A 162 0.63 2.74 -9.55
C VAL A 162 1.50 2.48 -10.78
N PRO A 163 1.78 1.24 -11.20
CA PRO A 163 2.52 0.99 -12.43
C PRO A 163 1.85 1.59 -13.68
N THR A 164 0.52 1.54 -13.79
CA THR A 164 -0.22 2.15 -14.90
C THR A 164 -0.04 3.68 -14.90
N GLU A 165 -0.18 4.34 -13.74
CA GLU A 165 0.07 5.77 -13.60
C GLU A 165 1.53 6.16 -13.91
N GLU A 166 2.50 5.44 -13.35
CA GLU A 166 3.93 5.73 -13.60
C GLU A 166 4.26 5.53 -15.10
N ALA A 167 3.74 4.49 -15.75
CA ALA A 167 3.94 4.26 -17.19
C ALA A 167 3.31 5.35 -18.04
N PHE A 168 2.13 5.84 -17.66
CA PHE A 168 1.47 6.97 -18.32
C PHE A 168 2.30 8.26 -18.18
N LEU A 169 2.80 8.57 -16.98
CA LEU A 169 3.62 9.75 -16.74
C LEU A 169 4.98 9.68 -17.44
N ILE A 170 5.60 8.50 -17.56
CA ILE A 170 6.81 8.30 -18.37
C ILE A 170 6.54 8.64 -19.84
N LYS A 171 5.37 8.28 -20.39
CA LYS A 171 5.02 8.62 -21.79
C LYS A 171 4.84 10.14 -21.96
N LEU A 172 4.21 10.80 -21.00
CA LEU A 172 3.89 12.22 -21.08
C LEU A 172 5.11 13.11 -20.82
N PHE A 173 6.00 12.71 -19.90
CA PHE A 173 7.19 13.44 -19.50
C PHE A 173 8.44 12.54 -19.43
N PRO A 174 8.97 12.05 -20.57
CA PRO A 174 9.98 10.99 -20.58
C PRO A 174 11.24 11.32 -19.77
N THR A 175 11.81 12.51 -19.97
CA THR A 175 13.05 12.92 -19.30
C THR A 175 12.78 13.37 -17.86
N ASP A 176 11.77 14.21 -17.64
CA ASP A 176 11.50 14.78 -16.31
C ASP A 176 11.02 13.72 -15.33
N TYR A 177 10.18 12.78 -15.79
CA TYR A 177 9.72 11.69 -14.96
C TYR A 177 10.83 10.67 -14.68
N ALA A 178 11.72 10.41 -15.64
CA ALA A 178 12.89 9.57 -15.39
C ALA A 178 13.79 10.16 -14.29
N ASN A 179 14.02 11.48 -14.31
CA ASN A 179 14.76 12.16 -13.25
C ASN A 179 14.04 12.07 -11.89
N TYR A 180 12.72 12.22 -11.88
CA TYR A 180 11.90 12.08 -10.69
C TYR A 180 11.90 10.66 -10.10
N LEU A 181 11.96 9.63 -10.96
CA LEU A 181 12.09 8.24 -10.53
C LEU A 181 13.39 7.99 -9.75
N ILE A 182 14.47 8.69 -10.11
CA ILE A 182 15.80 8.59 -9.49
C ILE A 182 15.83 9.34 -8.16
N SER A 183 15.29 10.56 -8.11
CA SER A 183 15.44 11.45 -6.96
C SER A 183 14.46 11.14 -5.82
N THR A 184 13.25 10.65 -6.12
CA THR A 184 12.18 10.54 -5.13
C THR A 184 11.69 9.09 -5.03
N PRO A 185 11.62 8.48 -3.84
CA PRO A 185 11.16 7.09 -3.68
C PRO A 185 9.66 6.90 -3.97
N LYS A 186 9.27 5.67 -4.31
CA LYS A 186 7.89 5.33 -4.71
C LYS A 186 6.85 5.54 -3.61
N PHE A 187 7.08 4.95 -2.43
CA PHE A 187 6.06 4.85 -1.38
C PHE A 187 6.50 5.34 0.01
N LEU A 188 7.74 5.06 0.42
CA LEU A 188 8.22 5.44 1.74
C LEU A 188 9.43 6.37 1.60
N PRO A 189 9.55 7.39 2.48
CA PRO A 189 10.65 8.34 2.41
C PRO A 189 11.99 7.64 2.61
N GLN A 190 13.07 8.27 2.17
CA GLN A 190 14.42 7.82 2.51
C GLN A 190 14.68 8.06 4.00
N LEU A 191 15.10 7.02 4.73
CA LEU A 191 15.47 7.10 6.14
C LEU A 191 17.00 7.05 6.24
N GLY A 192 17.64 8.18 5.92
CA GLY A 192 19.10 8.24 5.80
C GLY A 192 19.61 7.39 4.62
N PRO A 193 20.62 6.52 4.80
CA PRO A 193 21.17 5.71 3.70
C PRO A 193 20.25 4.56 3.26
N VAL A 194 19.17 4.28 3.99
CA VAL A 194 18.26 3.15 3.72
C VAL A 194 16.91 3.72 3.27
N SER A 195 16.40 3.28 2.11
CA SER A 195 15.02 3.66 1.74
C SER A 195 14.03 3.09 2.76
N GLY A 196 12.98 3.82 3.12
CA GLY A 196 11.95 3.31 4.03
C GLY A 196 11.32 1.99 3.59
N THR A 197 11.25 1.71 2.27
CA THR A 197 10.81 0.41 1.74
C THR A 197 11.69 -0.75 2.19
N HIS A 198 13.01 -0.64 2.00
CA HIS A 198 13.97 -1.64 2.48
C HIS A 198 13.94 -1.79 4.00
N PHE A 199 13.71 -0.70 4.74
CA PHE A 199 13.54 -0.77 6.20
C PHE A 199 12.33 -1.62 6.59
N VAL A 200 11.15 -1.35 6.00
CA VAL A 200 9.93 -2.12 6.27
C VAL A 200 10.07 -3.58 5.84
N LEU A 201 10.66 -3.84 4.66
CA LEU A 201 10.92 -5.21 4.19
C LEU A 201 11.92 -5.94 5.09
N GLY A 202 12.96 -5.25 5.59
CA GLY A 202 13.91 -5.81 6.54
C GLY A 202 13.24 -6.21 7.84
N ILE A 203 12.34 -5.37 8.36
CA ILE A 203 11.55 -5.73 9.54
C ILE A 203 10.63 -6.91 9.25
N ALA A 204 9.92 -6.92 8.12
CA ALA A 204 9.07 -8.05 7.74
C ALA A 204 9.87 -9.36 7.62
N ALA A 205 11.08 -9.31 7.04
CA ALA A 205 11.97 -10.46 6.91
C ALA A 205 12.45 -10.99 8.27
N ILE A 206 12.83 -10.10 9.20
CA ILE A 206 13.20 -10.49 10.58
C ILE A 206 12.05 -11.27 11.23
N HIS A 207 10.82 -10.80 11.06
CA HIS A 207 9.65 -11.45 11.65
C HIS A 207 9.25 -12.75 10.97
N PHE A 208 9.47 -12.84 9.66
CA PHE A 208 9.32 -14.09 8.94
C PHE A 208 10.37 -15.13 9.40
N LEU A 209 11.62 -14.72 9.59
CA LEU A 209 12.68 -15.61 10.12
C LEU A 209 12.39 -16.03 11.57
N GLU A 210 11.90 -15.12 12.41
CA GLU A 210 11.45 -15.44 13.76
C GLU A 210 10.29 -16.44 13.74
N PHE A 211 9.32 -16.24 12.84
CA PHE A 211 8.22 -17.18 12.63
C PHE A 211 8.73 -18.57 12.26
N LEU A 212 9.67 -18.66 11.32
CA LEU A 212 10.27 -19.93 10.90
C LEU A 212 11.05 -20.61 12.02
N TRP A 213 11.85 -19.86 12.78
CA TRP A 213 12.62 -20.39 13.93
C TRP A 213 11.68 -21.00 14.97
N LYS A 214 10.60 -20.30 15.30
CA LYS A 214 9.66 -20.71 16.34
C LYS A 214 8.51 -21.58 15.81
N PHE A 215 8.49 -21.89 14.52
CA PHE A 215 7.50 -22.75 13.86
C PHE A 215 7.22 -24.07 14.63
N PRO A 216 8.22 -24.81 15.15
CA PRO A 216 7.97 -26.06 15.90
C PRO A 216 7.22 -25.85 17.22
N VAL A 217 7.34 -24.67 17.83
CA VAL A 217 6.61 -24.27 19.04
C VAL A 217 5.15 -23.96 18.68
N PHE A 218 4.91 -23.41 17.48
CA PHE A 218 3.59 -22.95 17.05
C PHE A 218 2.66 -24.06 16.59
N VAL A 219 3.20 -25.08 15.92
CA VAL A 219 2.42 -26.27 15.51
C VAL A 219 1.79 -26.98 16.71
N LYS A 220 2.38 -26.84 17.90
CA LYS A 220 1.91 -27.46 19.15
C LYS A 220 0.85 -26.64 19.90
N ARG A 221 0.55 -25.40 19.48
CA ARG A 221 -0.41 -24.52 20.18
C ARG A 221 -1.83 -24.77 19.70
N LYS A 222 -2.78 -24.78 20.64
CA LYS A 222 -4.23 -24.91 20.39
C LYS A 222 -4.81 -23.82 19.47
N GLU A 223 -4.17 -22.65 19.38
CA GLU A 223 -4.68 -21.48 18.65
C GLU A 223 -4.45 -21.57 17.13
N GLY A 224 -3.66 -22.55 16.65
CA GLY A 224 -3.46 -22.85 15.24
C GLY A 224 -2.41 -21.97 14.53
N LEU A 225 -1.89 -22.48 13.41
CA LEU A 225 -0.79 -21.87 12.65
C LEU A 225 -1.17 -20.50 12.05
N ALA A 226 -2.43 -20.35 11.62
CA ALA A 226 -2.94 -19.14 10.98
C ALA A 226 -3.00 -17.95 11.95
N TYR A 227 -3.43 -18.17 13.20
CA TYR A 227 -3.41 -17.14 14.24
C TYR A 227 -1.97 -16.67 14.50
N HIS A 228 -1.02 -17.60 14.50
CA HIS A 228 0.36 -17.27 14.81
C HIS A 228 1.10 -16.57 13.67
N PHE A 229 0.92 -17.01 12.43
CA PHE A 229 1.44 -16.32 11.25
C PHE A 229 0.97 -14.86 11.22
N LEU A 230 -0.29 -14.63 11.59
CA LEU A 230 -0.85 -13.30 11.69
C LEU A 230 -0.19 -12.44 12.76
N MET A 231 0.02 -13.01 13.95
CA MET A 231 0.69 -12.33 15.04
C MET A 231 2.15 -12.03 14.66
N THR A 232 2.90 -12.93 14.06
CA THR A 232 4.28 -12.62 13.65
C THR A 232 4.35 -11.52 12.59
N LEU A 233 3.42 -11.48 11.64
CA LEU A 233 3.37 -10.47 10.58
C LEU A 233 2.95 -9.07 11.10
N VAL A 234 2.07 -9.00 12.10
CA VAL A 234 1.52 -7.75 12.66
C VAL A 234 2.27 -7.26 13.91
N TRP A 235 2.68 -8.18 14.78
CA TRP A 235 3.22 -7.91 16.12
C TRP A 235 4.73 -7.88 16.22
N GLY A 236 5.40 -8.57 15.31
CA GLY A 236 6.85 -8.56 15.26
C GLY A 236 7.42 -7.12 15.26
N LEU A 237 6.81 -6.23 14.49
CA LEU A 237 7.19 -4.82 14.38
C LEU A 237 7.27 -4.05 15.71
N PHE A 238 6.61 -4.51 16.79
CA PHE A 238 6.36 -3.66 17.97
C PHE A 238 6.63 -4.29 19.34
N HIS A 239 6.88 -5.60 19.48
CA HIS A 239 7.11 -6.21 20.80
C HIS A 239 8.16 -7.33 20.80
N TRP A 240 9.23 -7.09 21.55
CA TRP A 240 10.29 -8.03 21.88
C TRP A 240 10.17 -8.37 23.37
N THR A 241 9.47 -9.45 23.70
CA THR A 241 9.57 -10.05 25.04
C THR A 241 9.88 -11.53 24.88
N LYS A 242 10.86 -12.03 25.64
CA LYS A 242 11.10 -13.46 25.79
C LYS A 242 9.77 -14.11 26.22
N LEU A 243 9.25 -14.98 25.36
CA LEU A 243 8.21 -15.90 25.74
C LEU A 243 8.94 -17.03 26.48
N ASP A 244 8.79 -17.06 27.79
CA ASP A 244 9.14 -18.22 28.62
C ASP A 244 8.33 -19.46 28.18
#